data_AF-A0A3M1U520-F1
#
_entry.id   AF-A0A3M1U520-F1
#
_cell.length_a   1.000
_cell.length_b   1.000
_cell.length_c   1.000
_cell.angle_alpha   90.00
_cell.angle_beta   90.00
_cell.angle_gamma   90.00
#
_symmetry.space_group_name_H-M   'P 1'
#
loop_
_entity.id
_entity.type
_entity.pdbx_description
1 polymer ?
#
loop_
_entity_poly.entity_id
_entity_poly.type
_entity_poly.pdbx_seq_one_letter_code
_entity_poly.pdbx_strand_id
1 'polypeptide(L)'
;MPEEERYILSVGPYTRVIPYGQRSEYLTLEGRQVTLGLSNLYRERVANDVIAQIQPGYPHTILFVGTPSVSGTFEALVLRDSTAGPPTKSQAQFQFLNALVTKETVSIYLNGKPWSGAEKLEYGKPSKMLGISPRECEIEVRYASGTVLYRTNFTAQGGIRYTGVVMGMPGIVGNRAPRLFFYPF
;
A
#
# COMPACT_ATOMS: atom_id res chain seq x y z
N MET A 1 -8.95 24.69 19.95
CA MET A 1 -8.64 23.34 20.50
C MET A 1 -8.01 22.57 19.35
N PRO A 2 -6.79 22.01 19.48
CA PRO A 2 -6.23 21.20 18.41
C PRO A 2 -7.06 19.92 18.31
N GLU A 3 -7.57 19.64 17.11
CA GLU A 3 -8.33 18.43 16.82
C GLU A 3 -7.41 17.21 16.94
N GLU A 4 -7.87 16.15 17.59
CA GLU A 4 -7.16 14.87 17.69
C GLU A 4 -7.04 14.22 16.29
N GLU A 5 -5.82 13.91 15.84
CA GLU A 5 -5.54 13.52 14.45
C GLU A 5 -5.34 12.00 14.27
N ARG A 6 -5.94 11.36 13.27
CA ARG A 6 -5.86 9.90 13.05
C ARG A 6 -4.95 9.56 11.86
N TYR A 7 -3.97 8.65 12.01
CA TYR A 7 -2.99 8.25 10.97
C TYR A 7 -3.12 6.75 10.68
N ILE A 8 -2.87 6.24 9.47
CA ILE A 8 -2.86 4.78 9.24
C ILE A 8 -1.47 4.23 9.46
N LEU A 9 -1.38 3.38 10.48
CA LEU A 9 -0.26 2.46 10.57
C LEU A 9 -0.75 1.07 10.13
N SER A 10 0.18 0.22 9.68
CA SER A 10 0.02 -1.22 9.86
C SER A 10 0.91 -1.63 11.03
N VAL A 11 0.48 -1.28 12.23
CA VAL A 11 1.14 -1.61 13.49
C VAL A 11 0.10 -2.35 14.33
N GLY A 12 0.34 -3.63 14.59
CA GLY A 12 -0.50 -4.36 15.51
C GLY A 12 -0.33 -3.73 16.87
N PRO A 13 -1.36 -3.67 17.73
CA PRO A 13 -1.06 -3.55 19.16
C PRO A 13 0.00 -4.62 19.50
N TYR A 14 0.85 -4.38 20.49
CA TYR A 14 1.88 -5.33 21.00
C TYR A 14 1.36 -6.75 21.35
N THR A 15 0.07 -7.00 21.12
CA THR A 15 -0.73 -8.18 21.39
C THR A 15 -1.36 -8.82 20.13
N ARG A 16 -1.25 -8.23 18.92
CA ARG A 16 -1.88 -8.79 17.70
C ARG A 16 -0.89 -8.99 16.56
N VAL A 17 -0.97 -10.19 15.99
CA VAL A 17 -0.32 -10.55 14.72
C VAL A 17 -1.05 -9.84 13.59
N ILE A 18 -0.36 -9.02 12.80
CA ILE A 18 -0.91 -8.50 11.55
C ILE A 18 -0.46 -9.42 10.41
N PRO A 19 -1.41 -10.06 9.69
CA PRO A 19 -1.06 -10.83 8.50
C PRO A 19 -0.43 -9.94 7.43
N TYR A 20 0.45 -10.53 6.63
CA TYR A 20 1.07 -9.84 5.50
C TYR A 20 0.02 -9.21 4.56
N GLY A 21 0.23 -7.95 4.18
CA GLY A 21 -0.66 -7.19 3.30
C GLY A 21 -2.00 -6.82 3.93
N GLN A 22 -2.15 -6.98 5.25
CA GLN A 22 -3.27 -6.41 6.00
C GLN A 22 -2.86 -5.09 6.63
N ARG A 23 -3.84 -4.19 6.74
CA ARG A 23 -3.70 -2.90 7.41
C ARG A 23 -4.06 -3.06 8.89
N SER A 24 -3.40 -2.30 9.75
CA SER A 24 -3.86 -2.13 11.13
C SER A 24 -4.92 -1.03 11.24
N GLU A 25 -5.17 -0.60 12.45
CA GLU A 25 -6.02 0.54 12.76
C GLU A 25 -5.32 1.88 12.45
N TYR A 26 -6.12 2.95 12.48
CA TYR A 26 -5.56 4.29 12.49
C TYR A 26 -5.06 4.61 13.91
N LEU A 27 -3.81 5.07 14.02
CA LEU A 27 -3.17 5.53 15.25
C LEU A 27 -2.92 7.04 15.18
N THR A 28 -3.07 7.74 16.29
CA THR A 28 -2.72 9.15 16.42
C THR A 28 -1.25 9.32 16.76
N LEU A 29 -0.51 10.09 15.98
CA LEU A 29 0.92 10.33 16.16
C LEU A 29 1.16 11.84 16.23
N GLU A 30 2.10 12.26 17.07
CA GLU A 30 2.51 13.66 17.15
C GLU A 30 3.82 13.88 16.41
N GLY A 31 3.92 14.98 15.67
CA GLY A 31 5.15 15.44 15.03
C GLY A 31 5.20 15.26 13.51
N ARG A 32 6.34 15.62 12.93
CA ARG A 32 6.60 15.52 11.47
C ARG A 32 7.43 14.30 11.09
N GLN A 33 7.94 13.59 12.08
CA GLN A 33 8.82 12.46 11.92
C GLN A 33 8.47 11.43 12.98
N VAL A 34 8.30 10.18 12.55
CA VAL A 34 8.02 9.06 13.45
C VAL A 34 9.08 7.99 13.27
N THR A 35 9.65 7.53 14.37
CA THR A 35 10.56 6.39 14.40
C THR A 35 9.75 5.13 14.69
N LEU A 36 9.81 4.17 13.77
CA LEU A 36 9.01 2.94 13.83
C LEU A 36 9.95 1.73 13.88
N GLY A 37 9.72 0.85 14.85
CA GLY A 37 10.43 -0.43 14.97
C GLY A 37 9.56 -1.60 14.54
N LEU A 38 10.17 -2.63 13.93
CA LEU A 38 9.50 -3.90 13.63
C LEU A 38 10.00 -5.01 14.55
N SER A 39 9.05 -5.71 15.16
CA SER A 39 9.31 -6.88 16.01
C SER A 39 8.50 -8.08 15.54
N ASN A 40 9.02 -9.29 15.76
CA ASN A 40 8.27 -10.52 15.51
C ASN A 40 7.27 -10.83 16.64
N LEU A 41 6.60 -11.98 16.53
CA LEU A 41 5.64 -12.48 17.53
C LEU A 41 6.25 -12.71 18.91
N TYR A 42 7.55 -12.95 18.97
CA TYR A 42 8.32 -13.14 20.21
C TYR A 42 8.91 -11.83 20.74
N ARG A 43 8.52 -10.68 20.14
CA ARG A 43 9.03 -9.33 20.47
C ARG A 43 10.52 -9.14 20.20
N GLU A 44 11.12 -10.02 19.43
CA GLU A 44 12.49 -9.84 18.97
C GLU A 44 12.48 -8.82 17.85
N ARG A 45 13.44 -7.89 17.91
CA ARG A 45 13.62 -6.90 16.87
C ARG A 45 14.13 -7.59 15.61
N VAL A 46 13.39 -7.44 14.52
CA VAL A 46 13.71 -8.09 13.23
C VAL A 46 14.24 -7.11 12.19
N ALA A 47 14.31 -5.83 12.53
CA ALA A 47 14.69 -4.76 11.60
C ALA A 47 15.40 -3.59 12.29
N ASN A 48 16.05 -2.76 11.47
CA ASN A 48 16.43 -1.40 11.85
C ASN A 48 15.19 -0.56 12.20
N ASP A 49 15.42 0.53 12.94
CA ASP A 49 14.37 1.54 13.09
C ASP A 49 14.22 2.24 11.75
N VAL A 50 12.97 2.51 11.40
CA VAL A 50 12.61 3.16 10.15
C VAL A 50 12.04 4.52 10.48
N ILE A 51 12.54 5.53 9.78
CA ILE A 51 12.09 6.90 9.94
C ILE A 51 11.06 7.19 8.86
N ALA A 52 9.85 7.55 9.26
CA ALA A 52 8.80 8.02 8.36
C ALA A 52 8.64 9.54 8.50
N GLN A 53 8.72 10.25 7.38
CA GLN A 53 8.41 11.68 7.30
C GLN A 53 6.91 11.84 7.00
N ILE A 54 6.19 12.58 7.84
CA ILE A 54 4.75 12.76 7.75
C ILE A 54 4.37 14.23 7.77
N GLN A 55 3.23 14.54 7.13
CA GLN A 55 2.69 15.90 7.10
C GLN A 55 1.55 16.04 8.14
N PRO A 56 1.63 17.00 9.08
CA PRO A 56 0.52 17.28 10.00
C PRO A 56 -0.77 17.63 9.26
N GLY A 57 -1.92 17.22 9.79
CA GLY A 57 -3.24 17.49 9.21
C GLY A 57 -3.64 16.64 8.00
N TYR A 58 -2.83 15.63 7.63
CA TYR A 58 -3.19 14.69 6.55
C TYR A 58 -3.07 13.23 7.01
N PRO A 59 -4.04 12.36 6.68
CA PRO A 59 -3.88 10.93 6.84
C PRO A 59 -2.76 10.41 5.92
N HIS A 60 -2.01 9.43 6.41
CA HIS A 60 -0.95 8.77 5.67
C HIS A 60 -1.09 7.26 5.79
N THR A 61 -0.82 6.55 4.70
CA THR A 61 -0.54 5.11 4.67
C THR A 61 0.98 4.90 4.73
N ILE A 62 1.46 4.22 5.77
CA ILE A 62 2.87 3.85 5.92
C ILE A 62 3.05 2.35 5.63
N LEU A 63 3.94 2.02 4.69
CA LEU A 63 4.25 0.66 4.27
C LEU A 63 5.70 0.33 4.60
N PHE A 64 5.93 -0.77 5.32
CA PHE A 64 7.27 -1.30 5.51
C PHE A 64 7.60 -2.28 4.40
N VAL A 65 8.68 -2.01 3.68
CA VAL A 65 9.16 -2.84 2.58
C VAL A 65 10.57 -3.31 2.89
N GLY A 66 10.81 -4.60 2.72
CA GLY A 66 12.10 -5.20 2.99
C GLY A 66 12.03 -6.71 2.92
N THR A 67 13.20 -7.34 2.90
CA THR A 67 13.32 -8.79 3.03
C THR A 67 13.46 -9.14 4.50
N PRO A 68 12.55 -9.92 5.10
CA PRO A 68 12.72 -10.41 6.46
C PRO A 68 13.83 -11.47 6.50
N SER A 69 15.07 -11.03 6.71
CA SER A 69 16.15 -11.86 7.26
C SER A 69 16.29 -11.59 8.77
N VAL A 70 17.10 -12.37 9.47
CA VAL A 70 17.30 -12.27 10.94
C VAL A 70 17.82 -10.88 11.38
N SER A 71 18.31 -10.06 10.45
CA SER A 71 18.79 -8.70 10.66
C SER A 71 18.35 -7.72 9.55
N GLY A 72 17.21 -7.98 8.90
CA GLY A 72 16.83 -7.37 7.63
C GLY A 72 16.78 -5.83 7.64
N THR A 73 17.18 -5.22 6.52
CA THR A 73 16.97 -3.79 6.27
C THR A 73 15.56 -3.57 5.75
N PHE A 74 14.78 -2.76 6.47
CA PHE A 74 13.47 -2.29 6.04
C PHE A 74 13.53 -0.80 5.75
N GLU A 75 12.73 -0.39 4.76
CA GLU A 75 12.45 1.00 4.46
C GLU A 75 10.94 1.28 4.59
N ALA A 76 10.59 2.54 4.84
CA ALA A 76 9.21 2.99 4.85
C ALA A 76 8.89 3.68 3.52
N LEU A 77 7.83 3.24 2.88
CA LEU A 77 7.14 4.03 1.86
C LEU A 77 5.97 4.73 2.53
N VAL A 78 5.97 6.06 2.46
CA VAL A 78 4.93 6.90 3.05
C VAL A 78 4.08 7.48 1.92
N LEU A 79 2.80 7.14 1.92
CA LEU A 79 1.81 7.69 1.02
C LEU A 79 0.88 8.62 1.79
N ARG A 80 0.74 9.86 1.35
CA ARG A 80 -0.30 10.76 1.87
C ARG A 80 -1.64 10.38 1.23
N ASP A 81 -2.61 10.08 2.06
CA ASP A 81 -3.96 9.78 1.60
C ASP A 81 -4.64 11.07 1.14
N SER A 82 -5.52 10.97 0.15
CA SER A 82 -6.25 12.13 -0.37
C SER A 82 -7.30 12.62 0.63
N THR A 83 -7.28 13.91 0.96
CA THR A 83 -8.30 14.58 1.78
C THR A 83 -9.40 15.25 0.97
N ALA A 84 -9.40 15.11 -0.36
CA ALA A 84 -10.52 15.56 -1.18
C ALA A 84 -11.82 14.90 -0.69
N GLY A 85 -12.95 15.61 -0.67
CA GLY A 85 -14.24 15.03 -0.26
C GLY A 85 -14.59 13.77 -1.07
N PRO A 86 -15.34 12.80 -0.51
CA PRO A 86 -15.50 11.45 -1.07
C PRO A 86 -15.93 11.46 -2.55
N PRO A 87 -15.53 10.46 -3.36
CA PRO A 87 -15.97 10.39 -4.74
C PRO A 87 -17.49 10.21 -4.82
N THR A 88 -18.07 10.54 -5.98
CA THR A 88 -19.50 10.34 -6.20
C THR A 88 -19.83 8.85 -6.19
N LYS A 89 -21.07 8.49 -5.85
CA LYS A 89 -21.55 7.09 -5.90
C LYS A 89 -21.44 6.45 -7.29
N SER A 90 -21.31 7.26 -8.34
CA SER A 90 -21.10 6.82 -9.72
C SER A 90 -19.64 6.49 -10.07
N GLN A 91 -18.71 6.65 -9.13
CA GLN A 91 -17.29 6.48 -9.37
C GLN A 91 -16.59 5.76 -8.21
N ALA A 92 -15.70 4.83 -8.54
CA ALA A 92 -14.66 4.33 -7.66
C ALA A 92 -13.33 4.98 -8.04
N GLN A 93 -12.51 5.33 -7.05
CA GLN A 93 -11.22 6.01 -7.26
C GLN A 93 -10.06 5.16 -6.72
N PHE A 94 -8.93 5.16 -7.41
CA PHE A 94 -7.78 4.33 -7.10
C PHE A 94 -6.50 5.17 -7.15
N GLN A 95 -5.65 5.01 -6.15
CA GLN A 95 -4.27 5.43 -6.20
C GLN A 95 -3.37 4.21 -6.03
N PHE A 96 -2.50 3.96 -7.00
CA PHE A 96 -1.62 2.81 -6.98
C PHE A 96 -0.23 3.16 -6.47
N LEU A 97 0.38 2.25 -5.73
CA LEU A 97 1.76 2.37 -5.26
C LEU A 97 2.50 1.05 -5.51
N ASN A 98 3.68 1.15 -6.12
CA ASN A 98 4.58 0.02 -6.26
C ASN A 98 5.51 -0.08 -5.04
N ALA A 99 5.38 -1.19 -4.33
CA ALA A 99 6.13 -1.56 -3.14
C ALA A 99 6.75 -2.97 -3.28
N LEU A 100 7.06 -3.42 -4.51
CA LEU A 100 7.78 -4.67 -4.73
C LEU A 100 9.20 -4.61 -4.15
N VAL A 101 9.64 -5.70 -3.53
CA VAL A 101 10.98 -5.79 -2.92
C VAL A 101 12.09 -5.61 -3.96
N THR A 102 11.89 -6.03 -5.21
CA THR A 102 12.87 -5.88 -6.29
C THR A 102 13.00 -4.45 -6.81
N LYS A 103 12.07 -3.54 -6.43
CA LYS A 103 12.00 -2.15 -6.89
C LYS A 103 11.84 -1.99 -8.41
N GLU A 104 11.55 -3.06 -9.12
CA GLU A 104 11.30 -3.03 -10.55
C GLU A 104 10.00 -2.31 -10.87
N THR A 105 9.98 -1.62 -12.01
CA THR A 105 8.78 -0.92 -12.49
C THR A 105 7.71 -1.91 -12.91
N VAL A 106 6.46 -1.62 -12.54
CA VAL A 106 5.29 -2.44 -12.89
C VAL A 106 4.23 -1.62 -13.60
N SER A 107 3.30 -2.33 -14.23
CA SER A 107 2.16 -1.78 -14.94
C SER A 107 0.88 -2.45 -14.43
N ILE A 108 -0.17 -1.66 -14.24
CA ILE A 108 -1.50 -2.17 -13.89
C ILE A 108 -2.33 -2.29 -15.16
N TYR A 109 -2.96 -3.44 -15.34
CA TYR A 109 -3.90 -3.70 -16.41
C TYR A 109 -5.30 -3.84 -15.82
N LEU A 110 -6.28 -3.30 -16.52
CA LEU A 110 -7.70 -3.39 -16.21
C LEU A 110 -8.40 -4.08 -17.38
N ASN A 111 -9.00 -5.24 -17.14
CA ASN A 111 -9.66 -6.07 -18.15
C ASN A 111 -8.75 -6.31 -19.38
N GLY A 112 -7.50 -6.74 -19.12
CA GLY A 112 -6.51 -7.04 -20.16
C GLY A 112 -5.89 -5.84 -20.88
N LYS A 113 -6.28 -4.60 -20.56
CA LYS A 113 -5.72 -3.36 -21.17
C LYS A 113 -4.87 -2.58 -20.17
N PRO A 114 -3.74 -1.97 -20.57
CA PRO A 114 -2.98 -1.08 -19.68
C PRO A 114 -3.91 0.01 -19.14
N TRP A 115 -3.91 0.21 -17.83
CA TRP A 115 -4.73 1.24 -17.21
C TRP A 115 -4.02 2.58 -17.30
N SER A 116 -4.59 3.51 -18.06
CA SER A 116 -3.99 4.82 -18.25
C SER A 116 -3.78 5.57 -16.94
N GLY A 117 -2.54 6.03 -16.71
CA GLY A 117 -2.06 6.62 -15.47
C GLY A 117 -1.39 5.63 -14.50
N ALA A 118 -1.36 4.34 -14.83
CA ALA A 118 -0.69 3.27 -14.06
C ALA A 118 0.12 2.30 -14.95
N GLU A 119 0.53 2.73 -16.15
CA GLU A 119 1.33 1.92 -17.08
C GLU A 119 2.80 1.83 -16.69
N LYS A 120 3.29 2.76 -15.84
CA LYS A 120 4.69 2.81 -15.42
C LYS A 120 4.80 3.24 -13.95
N LEU A 121 4.39 2.34 -13.05
CA LEU A 121 4.50 2.55 -11.61
C LEU A 121 5.92 2.27 -11.14
N GLU A 122 6.68 3.36 -10.99
CA GLU A 122 8.00 3.34 -10.37
C GLU A 122 7.90 3.01 -8.88
N TYR A 123 8.92 2.35 -8.35
CA TYR A 123 8.99 1.99 -6.93
C TYR A 123 8.85 3.23 -6.03
N GLY A 124 8.00 3.15 -5.01
CA GLY A 124 7.79 4.21 -4.02
C GLY A 124 7.05 5.44 -4.54
N LYS A 125 6.75 5.52 -5.85
CA LYS A 125 6.04 6.67 -6.44
C LYS A 125 4.57 6.31 -6.66
N PRO A 126 3.63 7.01 -6.01
CA PRO A 126 2.22 6.74 -6.24
C PRO A 126 1.76 7.27 -7.60
N SER A 127 0.77 6.61 -8.17
CA SER A 127 0.05 7.11 -9.34
C SER A 127 -0.75 8.37 -9.00
N LYS A 128 -1.28 9.01 -10.05
CA LYS A 128 -2.41 9.93 -9.89
C LYS A 128 -3.65 9.15 -9.44
N MET A 129 -4.67 9.87 -8.97
CA MET A 129 -5.98 9.27 -8.68
C MET A 129 -6.67 8.89 -9.99
N LEU A 130 -7.02 7.62 -10.14
CA LEU A 130 -7.64 7.04 -11.33
C LEU A 130 -9.10 6.67 -11.01
N GLY A 131 -10.03 7.11 -11.85
CA GLY A 131 -11.45 6.83 -11.67
C GLY A 131 -11.98 5.76 -12.63
N ILE A 132 -12.84 4.87 -12.13
CA ILE A 132 -13.64 3.96 -12.96
C ILE A 132 -15.08 3.91 -12.48
N SER A 133 -16.01 3.56 -13.38
CA SER A 133 -17.38 3.23 -12.98
C SER A 133 -17.39 1.98 -12.07
N PRO A 134 -18.28 1.92 -11.06
CA PRO A 134 -18.42 0.76 -10.20
C PRO A 134 -18.80 -0.48 -10.99
N ARG A 135 -18.01 -1.55 -10.86
CA ARG A 135 -18.20 -2.86 -11.49
C ARG A 135 -17.18 -3.85 -10.96
N GLU A 136 -17.42 -5.13 -11.23
CA GLU A 136 -16.34 -6.12 -11.19
C GLU A 136 -15.40 -5.94 -12.38
N CYS A 137 -14.10 -6.02 -12.14
CA CYS A 137 -13.07 -5.96 -13.15
C CYS A 137 -11.94 -6.95 -12.84
N GLU A 138 -11.31 -7.45 -13.90
CA GLU A 138 -10.04 -8.15 -13.79
C GLU A 138 -8.93 -7.11 -13.66
N ILE A 139 -8.08 -7.29 -12.66
CA ILE A 139 -6.90 -6.46 -12.45
C ILE A 139 -5.66 -7.35 -12.52
N GLU A 140 -4.69 -6.92 -13.30
CA GLU A 140 -3.40 -7.59 -13.40
C GLU A 140 -2.27 -6.63 -13.08
N VAL A 141 -1.24 -7.17 -12.45
CA VAL A 141 0.05 -6.52 -12.30
C VAL A 141 1.02 -7.23 -13.23
N ARG A 142 1.72 -6.46 -14.07
CA ARG A 142 2.76 -6.97 -14.95
C ARG A 142 4.06 -6.23 -14.72
N TYR A 143 5.18 -6.88 -14.98
CA TYR A 143 6.42 -6.17 -15.20
C TYR A 143 6.37 -5.33 -16.47
N ALA A 144 7.27 -4.35 -16.57
CA ALA A 144 7.50 -3.62 -17.83
C ALA A 144 7.89 -4.55 -19.00
N SER A 145 8.48 -5.72 -18.72
CA SER A 145 8.77 -6.76 -19.71
C SER A 145 7.53 -7.50 -20.24
N GLY A 146 6.35 -7.31 -19.61
CA GLY A 146 5.09 -7.95 -19.98
C GLY A 146 4.74 -9.22 -19.20
N THR A 147 5.66 -9.75 -18.38
CA THR A 147 5.40 -10.92 -17.52
C THR A 147 4.34 -10.60 -16.47
N VAL A 148 3.31 -11.44 -16.36
CA VAL A 148 2.25 -11.31 -15.35
C VAL A 148 2.78 -11.72 -13.99
N LEU A 149 2.69 -10.82 -13.02
CA LEU A 149 3.07 -11.04 -11.62
C LEU A 149 1.90 -11.50 -10.78
N TYR A 150 0.73 -10.92 -11.02
CA TYR A 150 -0.48 -11.16 -10.24
C TYR A 150 -1.71 -10.86 -11.11
N ARG A 151 -2.78 -11.64 -10.92
CA ARG A 151 -4.08 -11.44 -11.55
C ARG A 151 -5.18 -11.77 -10.55
N THR A 152 -6.21 -10.93 -10.49
CA THR A 152 -7.38 -11.16 -9.64
C THR A 152 -8.61 -10.45 -10.20
N ASN A 153 -9.79 -10.85 -9.73
CA ASN A 153 -11.01 -10.07 -9.92
C ASN A 153 -11.22 -9.16 -8.70
N PHE A 154 -11.60 -7.92 -8.96
CA PHE A 154 -11.89 -6.92 -7.93
C PHE A 154 -13.23 -6.25 -8.21
N THR A 155 -14.07 -6.12 -7.19
CA THR A 155 -15.33 -5.38 -7.28
C THR A 155 -15.13 -3.95 -6.82
N ALA A 156 -15.06 -3.02 -7.77
CA ALA A 156 -14.96 -1.59 -7.50
C ALA A 156 -16.30 -1.03 -7.03
N GLN A 157 -16.36 -0.51 -5.81
CA GLN A 157 -17.58 0.05 -5.24
C GLN A 157 -17.64 1.57 -5.44
N GLY A 158 -18.81 2.07 -5.80
CA GLY A 158 -19.04 3.50 -6.01
C GLY A 158 -19.01 4.27 -4.70
N GLY A 159 -18.43 5.47 -4.75
CA GLY A 159 -18.25 6.32 -3.58
C GLY A 159 -17.06 5.92 -2.69
N ILE A 160 -16.21 4.98 -3.14
CA ILE A 160 -15.04 4.53 -2.38
C ILE A 160 -13.73 4.92 -3.09
N ARG A 161 -12.74 5.30 -2.27
CA ARG A 161 -11.34 5.38 -2.68
C ARG A 161 -10.56 4.18 -2.19
N TYR A 162 -9.65 3.73 -3.02
CA TYR A 162 -8.75 2.63 -2.72
C TYR A 162 -7.30 3.05 -2.91
N THR A 163 -6.45 2.70 -1.96
CA THR A 163 -5.01 2.61 -2.17
C THR A 163 -4.70 1.20 -2.64
N GLY A 164 -4.28 1.05 -3.89
CA GLY A 164 -3.82 -0.20 -4.48
C GLY A 164 -2.31 -0.37 -4.32
N VAL A 165 -1.86 -1.26 -3.45
CA VAL A 165 -0.43 -1.48 -3.20
C VAL A 165 0.03 -2.78 -3.82
N VAL A 166 0.96 -2.68 -4.78
CA VAL A 166 1.67 -3.85 -5.32
C VAL A 166 2.82 -4.18 -4.39
N MET A 167 2.82 -5.36 -3.77
CA MET A 167 3.88 -5.76 -2.83
C MET A 167 4.17 -7.26 -2.93
N GLY A 168 5.36 -7.65 -2.52
CA GLY A 168 5.83 -9.03 -2.53
C GLY A 168 7.20 -9.18 -3.15
N MET A 169 7.64 -10.43 -3.20
CA MET A 169 8.93 -10.81 -3.76
C MET A 169 8.71 -11.82 -4.90
N PRO A 170 9.05 -11.45 -6.15
CA PRO A 170 9.08 -12.35 -7.29
C PRO A 170 9.89 -13.62 -6.99
N GLY A 171 9.43 -14.76 -7.48
CA GLY A 171 10.06 -16.06 -7.23
C GLY A 171 9.74 -16.70 -5.88
N ILE A 172 9.06 -15.99 -4.96
CA ILE A 172 8.56 -16.56 -3.70
C ILE A 172 7.12 -17.07 -3.88
N VAL A 173 6.83 -18.23 -3.30
CA VAL A 173 5.48 -18.84 -3.29
C VAL A 173 4.74 -18.49 -1.99
N GLY A 174 3.42 -18.50 -2.01
CA GLY A 174 2.58 -18.35 -0.82
C GLY A 174 2.29 -16.90 -0.45
N ASN A 175 2.33 -16.58 0.85
CA ASN A 175 1.89 -15.27 1.36
C ASN A 175 2.79 -14.10 0.95
N ARG A 176 4.03 -14.37 0.53
CA ARG A 176 5.01 -13.33 0.13
C ARG A 176 5.17 -13.20 -1.38
N ALA A 177 4.43 -13.99 -2.16
CA ALA A 177 4.38 -13.83 -3.61
C ALA A 177 3.86 -12.42 -3.99
N PRO A 178 4.22 -11.89 -5.17
CA PRO A 178 3.68 -10.61 -5.66
C PRO A 178 2.16 -10.60 -5.66
N ARG A 179 1.56 -9.56 -5.07
CA ARG A 179 0.11 -9.36 -4.99
C ARG A 179 -0.23 -7.87 -5.05
N LEU A 180 -1.49 -7.59 -5.33
CA LEU A 180 -2.09 -6.26 -5.24
C LEU A 180 -3.12 -6.25 -4.11
N PHE A 181 -2.91 -5.37 -3.13
CA PHE A 181 -3.81 -5.18 -2.00
C PHE A 181 -4.57 -3.87 -2.16
N PHE A 182 -5.85 -3.86 -1.80
CA PHE A 182 -6.70 -2.67 -1.87
C PHE A 182 -7.12 -2.26 -0.45
N TYR A 183 -6.79 -1.03 -0.08
CA TYR A 183 -7.16 -0.46 1.21
C TYR A 183 -8.16 0.68 1.01
N PRO A 184 -9.40 0.58 1.51
CA PRO A 184 -10.34 1.68 1.44
C PRO A 184 -9.97 2.80 2.42
N PHE A 185 -10.14 4.05 2.01
CA PHE A 185 -9.90 5.23 2.85
C PHE A 185 -10.82 6.40 2.49
#